data_AF-A0AAN9GHR6-F1
#
_entry.id   AF-A0AAN9GHR6-F1
#
_cell.length_a   1.000
_cell.length_b   1.000
_cell.length_c   1.000
_cell.angle_alpha   90.00
_cell.angle_beta   90.00
_cell.angle_gamma   90.00
#
_symmetry.space_group_name_H-M   'P 1'
#
loop_
_entity.id
_entity.type
_entity.pdbx_description
1 polymer ?
#
loop_
_entity_poly.entity_id
_entity_poly.type
_entity_poly.pdbx_seq_one_letter_code
_entity_poly.pdbx_strand_id
1 'polypeptide(L)'
;MSVFKKKFVNPHKLEKKIVTLSKESKLKRETVKQLMYYFQTITKKYGGKMPRTQFRQEMTSRFNLMDDFMLDNLYRCFDLKNRGSLTMEEYLRGMGGFLSDDMEIITKLSFTVYDLNGDGYITREEMMQWLKTSLTRQSHEDDSDEGVKELIDIIIKKLDCLDHDNRVSLKDFRAAVAEDDLLLESLSSCLPPTENKKAFFLMISGDLKYTLSPSGPSAPVRFDAPVRK
;
A
#
# COMPACT_ATOMS: atom_id res chain seq x y z
N MET A 1 11.02 16.89 -37.68
CA MET A 1 11.65 15.79 -36.91
C MET A 1 12.19 16.37 -35.60
N SER A 2 11.50 16.18 -34.48
CA SER A 2 11.93 16.73 -33.19
C SER A 2 12.86 15.73 -32.49
N VAL A 3 14.14 16.09 -32.39
CA VAL A 3 15.19 15.29 -31.78
C VAL A 3 14.93 15.24 -30.27
N PHE A 4 14.49 14.09 -29.78
CA PHE A 4 14.42 13.79 -28.36
C PHE A 4 15.82 13.87 -27.75
N LYS A 5 16.13 14.98 -27.07
CA LYS A 5 17.27 15.06 -26.17
C LYS A 5 17.06 14.03 -25.06
N LYS A 6 17.71 12.86 -25.17
CA LYS A 6 17.94 11.96 -24.03
C LYS A 6 18.57 12.82 -22.93
N LYS A 7 17.81 13.15 -21.88
CA LYS A 7 18.39 13.69 -20.64
C LYS A 7 19.33 12.59 -20.13
N PHE A 8 20.62 12.73 -20.41
CA PHE A 8 21.65 11.90 -19.80
C PHE A 8 21.56 12.13 -18.29
N VAL A 9 20.85 11.24 -17.61
CA VAL A 9 20.93 11.16 -16.16
C VAL A 9 22.35 10.70 -15.88
N ASN A 10 23.16 11.55 -15.25
CA ASN A 10 24.53 11.22 -14.89
C ASN A 10 24.54 9.86 -14.14
N PRO A 11 25.20 8.82 -14.67
CA PRO A 11 25.12 7.46 -14.13
C PRO A 11 25.57 7.41 -12.66
N HIS A 12 26.57 8.21 -12.26
CA HIS A 12 26.96 8.32 -10.86
C HIS A 12 25.91 8.98 -9.96
N LYS A 13 25.14 9.93 -10.49
CA LYS A 13 24.04 10.58 -9.75
C LYS A 13 22.86 9.61 -9.59
N LEU A 14 22.58 8.81 -10.62
CA LEU A 14 21.56 7.77 -10.58
C LEU A 14 21.93 6.66 -9.59
N GLU A 15 23.19 6.22 -9.61
CA GLU A 15 23.68 5.18 -8.72
C GLU A 15 23.69 5.61 -7.25
N LYS A 16 24.15 6.84 -6.96
CA LYS A 16 24.01 7.42 -5.61
C LYS A 16 22.55 7.45 -5.15
N LYS A 17 21.63 7.84 -6.05
CA LYS A 17 20.19 7.88 -5.76
C LYS A 17 19.62 6.49 -5.48
N ILE A 18 20.02 5.47 -6.25
CA ILE A 18 19.62 4.07 -6.01
C ILE A 18 20.13 3.59 -4.65
N VAL A 19 21.38 3.91 -4.27
CA VAL A 19 21.94 3.53 -2.96
C VAL A 19 21.15 4.18 -1.82
N THR A 20 20.85 5.48 -1.93
CA THR A 20 20.05 6.18 -0.92
C THR A 20 18.65 5.58 -0.81
N LEU A 21 17.96 5.41 -1.94
CA LEU A 21 16.59 4.88 -1.96
C LEU A 21 16.52 3.42 -1.52
N SER A 22 17.52 2.60 -1.84
CA SER A 22 17.62 1.21 -1.35
C SER A 22 17.73 1.18 0.18
N LYS A 23 18.46 2.12 0.79
CA LYS A 23 18.52 2.24 2.26
C LYS A 23 17.20 2.73 2.84
N GLU A 24 16.57 3.74 2.25
CA GLU A 24 15.34 4.34 2.76
C GLU A 24 14.10 3.46 2.60
N SER A 25 13.99 2.75 1.47
CA SER A 25 12.89 1.83 1.17
C SER A 25 13.12 0.42 1.73
N LYS A 26 14.33 0.13 2.21
CA LYS A 26 14.82 -1.22 2.55
C LYS A 26 14.69 -2.26 1.42
N LEU A 27 14.49 -1.82 0.18
CA LEU A 27 14.43 -2.70 -0.99
C LEU A 27 15.83 -2.99 -1.53
N LYS A 28 15.98 -4.15 -2.18
CA LYS A 28 17.21 -4.51 -2.92
C LYS A 28 17.44 -3.50 -4.05
N ARG A 29 18.71 -3.18 -4.31
CA ARG A 29 19.09 -2.21 -5.37
C ARG A 29 18.50 -2.55 -6.74
N GLU A 30 18.39 -3.84 -7.05
CA GLU A 30 17.82 -4.29 -8.32
C GLU A 30 16.32 -4.02 -8.41
N THR A 31 15.58 -4.33 -7.35
CA THR A 31 14.17 -3.96 -7.20
C THR A 31 13.95 -2.46 -7.31
N VAL A 32 14.82 -1.64 -6.70
CA VAL A 32 14.73 -0.17 -6.82
C VAL A 32 14.88 0.27 -8.27
N LYS A 33 15.83 -0.29 -9.04
CA LYS A 33 15.99 0.03 -10.47
C LYS A 33 14.74 -0.35 -11.28
N GLN A 34 14.21 -1.55 -11.04
CA GLN A 34 13.01 -2.06 -11.71
C GLN A 34 11.80 -1.17 -11.42
N LEU A 35 11.58 -0.79 -10.15
CA LEU A 35 10.52 0.13 -9.76
C LEU A 35 10.73 1.54 -10.32
N MET A 36 11.97 2.02 -10.42
CA MET A 36 12.27 3.31 -11.06
C MET A 36 11.86 3.30 -12.55
N TYR A 37 12.19 2.22 -13.26
CA TYR A 37 11.80 2.06 -14.66
C TYR A 37 10.28 1.94 -14.82
N TYR A 38 9.64 1.14 -13.96
CA TYR A 38 8.18 1.01 -13.91
C TYR A 38 7.51 2.37 -13.69
N PHE A 39 7.94 3.11 -12.67
CA PHE A 39 7.42 4.44 -12.35
C PHE A 39 7.56 5.42 -13.51
N GLN A 40 8.74 5.47 -14.17
CA GLN A 40 8.94 6.33 -15.34
C GLN A 40 7.98 5.97 -16.48
N THR A 41 7.70 4.69 -16.67
CA THR A 41 6.82 4.19 -17.74
C THR A 41 5.37 4.62 -17.50
N ILE A 42 4.85 4.39 -16.30
CA ILE A 42 3.45 4.71 -15.95
C ILE A 42 3.20 6.22 -15.75
N THR A 43 4.24 6.98 -15.39
CA THR A 43 4.14 8.45 -15.19
C THR A 43 4.57 9.28 -16.40
N LYS A 44 4.93 8.63 -17.53
CA LYS A 44 5.38 9.33 -18.73
C LYS A 44 4.37 10.37 -19.23
N LYS A 45 3.07 10.05 -19.16
CA LYS A 45 1.97 10.95 -19.55
C LYS A 45 1.75 12.14 -18.57
N TYR A 46 2.36 12.08 -17.39
CA TYR A 46 2.22 13.09 -16.32
C TYR A 46 3.53 13.83 -16.02
N GLY A 47 4.50 13.79 -16.95
CA GLY A 47 5.77 14.51 -16.77
C GLY A 47 6.67 13.96 -15.65
N GLY A 48 6.52 12.68 -15.28
CA GLY A 48 7.35 12.04 -14.26
C GLY A 48 6.86 12.24 -12.82
N LYS A 49 5.59 12.63 -12.64
CA LYS A 49 4.89 12.64 -11.35
C LYS A 49 3.69 11.70 -11.42
N MET A 50 3.30 11.10 -10.31
CA MET A 50 2.14 10.21 -10.26
C MET A 50 0.97 10.94 -9.57
N PRO A 51 -0.09 11.33 -10.29
CA PRO A 51 -1.29 11.86 -9.65
C PRO A 51 -2.07 10.75 -8.94
N ARG A 52 -2.94 11.15 -8.01
CA ARG A 52 -3.79 10.26 -7.21
C ARG A 52 -4.64 9.31 -8.06
N THR A 53 -5.16 9.77 -9.20
CA THR A 53 -5.93 8.92 -10.14
C THR A 53 -5.11 7.79 -10.72
N GLN A 54 -3.86 8.06 -11.10
CA GLN A 54 -2.95 7.02 -11.59
C GLN A 54 -2.58 6.06 -10.47
N PHE A 55 -2.27 6.57 -9.27
CA PHE A 55 -1.95 5.73 -8.12
C PHE A 55 -3.08 4.74 -7.82
N ARG A 56 -4.33 5.20 -7.75
CA ARG A 56 -5.50 4.34 -7.55
C ARG A 56 -5.61 3.27 -8.63
N GLN A 57 -5.50 3.66 -9.90
CA GLN A 57 -5.56 2.72 -11.02
C GLN A 57 -4.48 1.62 -10.91
N GLU A 58 -3.26 1.97 -10.53
CA GLU A 58 -2.17 1.01 -10.33
C GLU A 58 -2.45 0.08 -9.15
N MET A 59 -2.90 0.63 -8.01
CA MET A 59 -3.16 -0.17 -6.82
C MET A 59 -4.31 -1.15 -7.02
N THR A 60 -5.39 -0.72 -7.69
CA THR A 60 -6.50 -1.61 -8.05
C THR A 60 -6.08 -2.64 -9.09
N SER A 61 -5.40 -2.24 -10.17
CA SER A 61 -5.06 -3.15 -11.27
C SER A 61 -3.98 -4.18 -10.91
N ARG A 62 -3.05 -3.85 -10.01
CA ARG A 62 -1.90 -4.72 -9.67
C ARG A 62 -2.10 -5.49 -8.37
N PHE A 63 -2.71 -4.86 -7.38
CA PHE A 63 -2.84 -5.41 -6.04
C PHE A 63 -4.27 -5.77 -5.64
N ASN A 64 -5.23 -5.57 -6.56
CA ASN A 64 -6.65 -5.83 -6.32
C ASN A 64 -7.22 -5.06 -5.12
N LEU A 65 -6.64 -3.89 -4.83
CA LEU A 65 -7.16 -2.99 -3.80
C LEU A 65 -8.32 -2.17 -4.40
N MET A 66 -9.54 -2.45 -3.95
CA MET A 66 -10.77 -1.81 -4.46
C MET A 66 -11.46 -0.89 -3.46
N ASP A 67 -10.89 -0.74 -2.26
CA ASP A 67 -11.40 0.15 -1.24
C ASP A 67 -10.88 1.57 -1.48
N ASP A 68 -11.76 2.45 -1.95
CA ASP A 68 -11.40 3.83 -2.28
C ASP A 68 -10.90 4.62 -1.07
N PHE A 69 -11.38 4.33 0.14
CA PHE A 69 -10.95 4.99 1.37
C PHE A 69 -9.56 4.51 1.78
N MET A 70 -9.30 3.20 1.74
CA MET A 70 -7.97 2.65 2.02
C MET A 70 -6.94 3.09 0.98
N LEU A 71 -7.31 3.11 -0.30
CA LEU A 71 -6.47 3.64 -1.37
C LEU A 71 -6.13 5.11 -1.15
N ASP A 72 -7.05 5.87 -0.55
CA ASP A 72 -6.84 7.26 -0.23
C ASP A 72 -5.84 7.48 0.88
N ASN A 73 -6.04 6.77 1.98
CA ASN A 73 -5.16 6.86 3.14
C ASN A 73 -3.77 6.32 2.81
N LEU A 74 -3.69 5.25 2.00
CA LEU A 74 -2.43 4.76 1.47
C LEU A 74 -1.74 5.80 0.58
N TYR A 75 -2.49 6.51 -0.28
CA TYR A 75 -1.93 7.59 -1.07
C TYR A 75 -1.38 8.72 -0.18
N ARG A 76 -2.09 9.10 0.88
CA ARG A 76 -1.65 10.11 1.85
C ARG A 76 -0.37 9.68 2.57
N CYS A 77 -0.24 8.40 2.92
CA CYS A 77 1.00 7.85 3.48
C CYS A 77 2.20 7.99 2.53
N PHE A 78 1.96 7.94 1.22
CA PHE A 78 3.00 8.10 0.20
C PHE A 78 3.29 9.59 -0.08
N ASP A 79 2.27 10.45 -0.07
CA ASP A 79 2.38 11.90 -0.35
C ASP A 79 2.79 12.70 0.90
N LEU A 80 3.99 12.44 1.41
CA LEU A 80 4.54 13.06 2.63
C LEU A 80 4.56 14.61 2.60
N LYS A 81 4.55 15.20 1.40
CA LYS A 81 4.57 16.65 1.21
C LYS A 81 3.21 17.23 0.81
N ASN A 82 2.17 16.40 0.79
CA ASN A 82 0.79 16.74 0.43
C ASN A 82 0.70 17.60 -0.84
N ARG A 83 1.42 17.18 -1.89
CA ARG A 83 1.52 17.93 -3.15
C ARG A 83 0.42 17.58 -4.15
N GLY A 84 -0.40 16.58 -3.85
CA GLY A 84 -1.39 16.05 -4.77
C GLY A 84 -0.77 15.25 -5.93
N SER A 85 0.54 15.00 -5.88
CA SER A 85 1.22 14.11 -6.81
C SER A 85 2.48 13.52 -6.19
N LEU A 86 2.66 12.21 -6.34
CA LEU A 86 3.84 11.51 -5.85
C LEU A 86 5.03 11.73 -6.77
N THR A 87 6.16 12.07 -6.17
CA THR A 87 7.45 11.99 -6.84
C THR A 87 7.96 10.54 -6.86
N MET A 88 8.93 10.26 -7.72
CA MET A 88 9.59 8.95 -7.77
C MET A 88 10.15 8.52 -6.42
N GLU A 89 10.69 9.46 -5.65
CA GLU A 89 11.30 9.19 -4.33
C GLU A 89 10.23 8.79 -3.31
N GLU A 90 9.12 9.53 -3.25
CA GLU A 90 7.96 9.21 -2.41
C GLU A 90 7.34 7.87 -2.77
N TYR A 91 7.14 7.62 -4.07
CA TYR A 91 6.60 6.36 -4.54
C TYR A 91 7.50 5.18 -4.14
N LEU A 92 8.81 5.26 -4.40
CA LEU A 92 9.74 4.17 -4.05
C LEU A 92 9.82 3.93 -2.55
N ARG A 93 9.79 5.00 -1.75
CA ARG A 93 9.80 4.90 -0.29
C ARG A 93 8.52 4.23 0.22
N GLY A 94 7.36 4.66 -0.27
CA GLY A 94 6.08 4.05 0.08
C GLY A 94 5.98 2.59 -0.36
N MET A 95 6.40 2.28 -1.59
CA MET A 95 6.44 0.90 -2.11
C MET A 95 7.38 0.00 -1.29
N GLY A 96 8.44 0.57 -0.70
CA GLY A 96 9.32 -0.16 0.22
C GLY A 96 8.62 -0.67 1.46
N GLY A 97 7.73 0.12 2.05
CA GLY A 97 6.88 -0.32 3.16
C GLY A 97 5.76 -1.26 2.69
N PHE A 98 5.09 -0.90 1.60
CA PHE A 98 3.92 -1.61 1.08
C PHE A 98 4.24 -3.01 0.55
N LEU A 99 5.43 -3.21 -0.03
CA LEU A 99 5.91 -4.51 -0.50
C LEU A 99 6.81 -5.22 0.51
N SER A 100 6.98 -4.65 1.70
CA SER A 100 7.75 -5.30 2.76
C SER A 100 7.03 -6.56 3.24
N ASP A 101 7.82 -7.54 3.68
CA ASP A 101 7.36 -8.69 4.47
C ASP A 101 7.87 -8.62 5.92
N ASP A 102 8.58 -7.53 6.27
CA ASP A 102 8.98 -7.22 7.65
C ASP A 102 7.78 -6.72 8.45
N MET A 103 7.39 -7.50 9.46
CA MET A 103 6.26 -7.25 10.35
C MET A 103 6.32 -5.86 10.98
N GLU A 104 7.49 -5.41 11.45
CA GLU A 104 7.63 -4.10 12.11
C GLU A 104 7.34 -2.94 11.13
N ILE A 105 7.71 -3.12 9.86
CA ILE A 105 7.43 -2.13 8.81
C ILE A 105 5.96 -2.15 8.44
N ILE A 106 5.41 -3.35 8.27
CA ILE A 106 4.00 -3.57 7.95
C ILE A 106 3.13 -2.94 9.05
N THR A 107 3.36 -3.29 10.31
CA THR A 107 2.64 -2.78 11.48
C THR A 107 2.68 -1.26 11.53
N LYS A 108 3.85 -0.65 11.29
CA LYS A 108 3.98 0.81 11.24
C LYS A 108 3.21 1.42 10.07
N LEU A 109 3.25 0.80 8.89
CA LEU A 109 2.53 1.29 7.73
C LEU A 109 1.01 1.21 7.95
N SER A 110 0.52 0.07 8.44
CA SER A 110 -0.89 -0.11 8.81
C SER A 110 -1.32 0.97 9.80
N PHE A 111 -0.57 1.18 10.88
CA PHE A 111 -0.85 2.25 11.84
C PHE A 111 -0.95 3.63 11.17
N THR A 112 -0.01 3.96 10.28
CA THR A 112 0.01 5.27 9.59
C THR A 112 -1.18 5.43 8.62
N VAL A 113 -1.71 4.33 8.08
CA VAL A 113 -2.91 4.34 7.22
C VAL A 113 -4.18 4.58 8.06
N TYR A 114 -4.18 4.13 9.32
CA TYR A 114 -5.30 4.30 10.25
C TYR A 114 -5.32 5.65 10.97
N ASP A 115 -4.14 6.20 11.27
CA ASP A 115 -3.97 7.53 11.85
C ASP A 115 -4.29 8.60 10.78
N LEU A 116 -5.55 9.07 10.77
CA LEU A 116 -6.06 9.93 9.70
C LEU A 116 -5.58 11.36 9.87
N ASN A 117 -5.33 11.82 11.09
CA ASN A 117 -4.88 13.18 11.37
C ASN A 117 -3.34 13.28 11.49
N GLY A 118 -2.64 12.15 11.63
CA GLY A 118 -1.18 12.07 11.74
C GLY A 118 -0.65 12.49 13.11
N ASP A 119 -1.47 12.46 14.15
CA ASP A 119 -1.11 12.88 15.51
C ASP A 119 -0.36 11.79 16.31
N GLY A 120 -0.25 10.59 15.74
CA GLY A 120 0.42 9.45 16.36
C GLY A 120 -0.48 8.59 17.25
N TYR A 121 -1.79 8.83 17.23
CA TYR A 121 -2.81 8.08 17.95
C TYR A 121 -3.98 7.74 17.04
N ILE A 122 -4.49 6.52 17.13
CA ILE A 122 -5.76 6.16 16.48
C ILE A 122 -6.87 6.37 17.49
N THR A 123 -7.75 7.32 17.18
CA THR A 123 -8.91 7.65 17.98
C THR A 123 -10.13 6.81 17.61
N ARG A 124 -11.15 6.83 18.48
CA ARG A 124 -12.44 6.19 18.23
C ARG A 124 -13.09 6.69 16.94
N GLU A 125 -13.02 7.99 16.70
CA GLU A 125 -13.61 8.64 15.54
C GLU A 125 -12.94 8.16 14.24
N GLU A 126 -11.62 8.00 14.25
CA GLU A 126 -10.87 7.51 13.09
C GLU A 126 -11.14 6.03 12.83
N MET A 127 -11.19 5.22 13.88
CA MET A 127 -11.56 3.82 13.80
C MET A 127 -13.01 3.62 13.31
N MET A 128 -13.92 4.52 13.70
CA MET A 128 -15.30 4.53 13.22
C MET A 128 -15.39 4.81 11.72
N GLN A 129 -14.64 5.79 11.22
CA GLN A 129 -14.61 6.10 9.79
C GLN A 129 -14.08 4.93 8.95
N TRP A 130 -13.07 4.23 9.48
CA TRP A 130 -12.54 3.05 8.84
C TRP A 130 -13.53 1.87 8.83
N LEU A 131 -14.11 1.52 9.98
CA LEU A 131 -15.05 0.41 10.09
C LEU A 131 -16.32 0.65 9.27
N LYS A 132 -16.86 1.87 9.30
CA LYS A 132 -18.02 2.21 8.46
C LYS A 132 -17.76 1.97 6.99
N THR A 133 -16.58 2.32 6.50
CA THR A 133 -16.22 2.11 5.09
C THR A 133 -15.94 0.65 4.75
N SER A 134 -15.38 -0.10 5.69
CA SER A 134 -15.11 -1.54 5.54
C SER A 134 -16.40 -2.38 5.59
N LEU A 135 -17.33 -2.04 6.48
CA LEU A 135 -18.60 -2.77 6.72
C LEU A 135 -19.70 -2.42 5.69
N THR A 136 -19.78 -1.18 5.21
CA THR A 136 -20.75 -0.81 4.14
C THR A 136 -20.55 -1.57 2.84
N ARG A 137 -19.41 -2.26 2.65
CA ARG A 137 -19.17 -3.15 1.51
C ARG A 137 -19.65 -4.59 1.74
N GLN A 138 -19.95 -4.98 2.98
CA GLN A 138 -20.31 -6.35 3.37
C GLN A 138 -21.79 -6.50 3.76
N SER A 139 -22.49 -5.45 4.19
CA SER A 139 -23.88 -5.55 4.65
C SER A 139 -24.89 -4.76 3.81
N HIS A 140 -25.98 -5.45 3.46
CA HIS A 140 -27.28 -4.89 3.12
C HIS A 140 -27.85 -4.21 4.37
N GLU A 141 -28.02 -2.89 4.32
CA GLU A 141 -29.00 -2.02 5.01
C GLU A 141 -29.37 -2.14 6.51
N ASP A 142 -28.87 -3.07 7.34
CA ASP A 142 -29.42 -3.27 8.71
C ASP A 142 -28.42 -3.21 9.89
N ASP A 143 -27.15 -2.86 9.69
CA ASP A 143 -26.23 -2.63 10.83
C ASP A 143 -26.55 -1.29 11.50
N SER A 144 -27.33 -1.32 12.59
CA SER A 144 -27.56 -0.14 13.42
C SER A 144 -26.21 0.45 13.86
N ASP A 145 -26.08 1.78 13.82
CA ASP A 145 -24.88 2.51 14.25
C ASP A 145 -24.37 2.07 15.64
N GLU A 146 -25.23 1.48 16.48
CA GLU A 146 -24.91 0.95 17.80
C GLU A 146 -24.05 -0.31 17.77
N GLY A 147 -24.30 -1.25 16.83
CA GLY A 147 -23.46 -2.45 16.69
C GLY A 147 -22.04 -2.14 16.24
N VAL A 148 -21.89 -1.14 15.36
CA VAL A 148 -20.59 -0.63 14.92
C VAL A 148 -19.84 0.03 16.08
N LYS A 149 -20.55 0.80 16.94
CA LYS A 149 -19.95 1.37 18.15
C LYS A 149 -19.44 0.28 19.09
N GLU A 150 -20.25 -0.73 19.41
CA GLU A 150 -19.83 -1.82 20.28
C GLU A 150 -18.58 -2.55 19.75
N LEU A 151 -18.51 -2.78 18.43
CA LEU A 151 -17.33 -3.36 17.79
C LEU A 151 -16.09 -2.46 17.94
N ILE A 152 -16.23 -1.15 17.76
CA ILE A 152 -15.14 -0.19 17.96
C ILE A 152 -14.64 -0.24 19.40
N ASP A 153 -15.54 -0.30 20.39
CA ASP A 153 -15.18 -0.37 21.81
C ASP A 153 -14.36 -1.62 22.12
N ILE A 154 -14.78 -2.76 21.57
CA ILE A 154 -14.06 -4.03 21.71
C ILE A 154 -12.68 -3.93 21.07
N ILE A 155 -12.57 -3.37 19.85
CA ILE A 155 -11.29 -3.26 19.14
C ILE A 155 -10.35 -2.29 19.86
N ILE A 156 -10.81 -1.10 20.24
CA ILE A 156 -9.98 -0.13 20.98
C ILE A 156 -9.53 -0.76 22.29
N LYS A 157 -10.42 -1.36 23.07
CA LYS A 157 -10.04 -2.01 24.32
C LYS A 157 -9.03 -3.15 24.13
N LYS A 158 -9.06 -3.81 22.97
CA LYS A 158 -8.10 -4.87 22.64
C LYS A 158 -6.76 -4.31 22.15
N LEU A 159 -6.78 -3.19 21.44
CA LEU A 159 -5.57 -2.55 20.91
C LEU A 159 -4.86 -1.68 21.94
N ASP A 160 -5.60 -0.96 22.78
CA ASP A 160 -5.15 -0.10 23.88
C ASP A 160 -4.79 -0.96 25.11
N CYS A 161 -3.67 -1.66 25.02
CA CYS A 161 -3.25 -2.66 26.00
C CYS A 161 -2.16 -2.19 26.99
N LEU A 162 -1.52 -1.03 26.79
CA LEU A 162 -0.44 -0.56 27.68
C LEU A 162 -0.88 0.56 28.63
N ASP A 163 -1.52 1.62 28.15
CA ASP A 163 -1.80 2.82 28.94
C ASP A 163 -3.29 3.11 29.18
N HIS A 164 -4.20 2.45 28.46
CA HIS A 164 -5.64 2.51 28.66
C HIS A 164 -6.20 3.94 28.58
N ASP A 165 -5.64 4.75 27.68
CA ASP A 165 -6.01 6.17 27.50
C ASP A 165 -7.23 6.39 26.57
N ASN A 166 -7.86 5.30 26.11
CA ASN A 166 -8.94 5.25 25.13
C ASN A 166 -8.53 5.72 23.72
N ARG A 167 -7.23 5.70 23.43
CA ARG A 167 -6.65 5.88 22.11
C ARG A 167 -5.61 4.78 21.91
N VAL A 168 -5.24 4.54 20.66
CA VAL A 168 -4.24 3.52 20.35
C VAL A 168 -2.98 4.21 19.88
N SER A 169 -1.92 4.20 20.69
CA SER A 169 -0.61 4.68 20.24
C SER A 169 0.06 3.61 19.37
N LEU A 170 1.13 4.00 18.66
CA LEU A 170 1.94 3.04 17.91
C LEU A 170 2.53 1.93 18.81
N LYS A 171 2.74 2.20 20.11
CA LYS A 171 3.25 1.19 21.04
C LYS A 171 2.18 0.17 21.38
N ASP A 172 0.95 0.62 21.61
CA ASP A 172 -0.20 -0.24 21.89
C ASP A 172 -0.51 -1.11 20.68
N PHE A 173 -0.58 -0.49 19.49
CA PHE A 173 -0.80 -1.21 18.24
C PHE A 173 0.25 -2.30 18.00
N ARG A 174 1.53 -2.02 18.29
CA ARG A 174 2.61 -3.01 18.19
C ARG A 174 2.48 -4.14 19.19
N ALA A 175 2.15 -3.81 20.44
CA ALA A 175 1.99 -4.81 21.49
C ALA A 175 0.80 -5.72 21.17
N ALA A 176 -0.34 -5.15 20.76
CA ALA A 176 -1.53 -5.90 20.39
C ALA A 176 -1.31 -6.79 19.17
N VAL A 177 -0.64 -6.29 18.11
CA VAL A 177 -0.29 -7.11 16.93
C VAL A 177 0.70 -8.22 17.28
N ALA A 178 1.62 -8.00 18.22
CA ALA A 178 2.55 -9.03 18.67
C ALA A 178 1.88 -10.12 19.53
N GLU A 179 0.74 -9.80 20.16
CA GLU A 179 -0.04 -10.74 20.96
C GLU A 179 -1.03 -11.55 20.10
N ASP A 180 -1.59 -10.95 19.05
CA ASP A 180 -2.57 -11.59 18.17
C ASP A 180 -2.31 -11.26 16.69
N ASP A 181 -1.68 -12.20 15.98
CA ASP A 181 -1.37 -12.09 14.56
C ASP A 181 -2.63 -11.87 13.68
N LEU A 182 -3.81 -12.33 14.12
CA LEU A 182 -5.07 -12.16 13.37
C LEU A 182 -5.53 -10.70 13.38
N LEU A 183 -5.12 -9.91 14.39
CA LEU A 183 -5.39 -8.46 14.38
C LEU A 183 -4.70 -7.81 13.20
N LEU A 184 -3.46 -8.17 12.90
CA LEU A 184 -2.79 -7.62 11.74
C LEU A 184 -3.45 -8.06 10.45
N GLU A 185 -3.90 -9.31 10.31
CA GLU A 185 -4.61 -9.77 9.11
C GLU A 185 -5.89 -8.96 8.87
N SER A 186 -6.68 -8.72 9.91
CA SER A 186 -7.90 -7.91 9.81
C SER A 186 -7.62 -6.42 9.57
N LEU A 187 -6.52 -5.91 10.12
CA LEU A 187 -6.08 -4.50 10.01
C LEU A 187 -5.10 -4.27 8.85
N SER A 188 -4.82 -5.28 8.03
CA SER A 188 -3.94 -5.17 6.86
C SER A 188 -4.70 -5.27 5.55
N SER A 189 -6.01 -4.99 5.55
CA SER A 189 -6.78 -4.85 4.31
C SER A 189 -6.22 -3.78 3.36
N CYS A 190 -5.38 -2.86 3.86
CA CYS A 190 -4.60 -1.91 3.05
C CYS A 190 -3.36 -2.51 2.37
N LEU A 191 -2.91 -3.70 2.75
CA LEU A 191 -1.71 -4.33 2.23
C LEU A 191 -2.04 -5.26 1.07
N PRO A 192 -1.10 -5.41 0.13
CA PRO A 192 -1.31 -6.28 -1.01
C PRO A 192 -1.22 -7.75 -0.57
N PRO A 193 -2.10 -8.63 -1.05
CA PRO A 193 -1.97 -10.07 -0.84
C PRO A 193 -0.60 -10.58 -1.32
N THR A 194 -0.06 -11.58 -0.65
CA THR A 194 1.26 -12.16 -0.97
C THR A 194 1.38 -12.62 -2.42
N GLU A 195 0.29 -13.15 -3.00
CA GLU A 195 0.25 -13.54 -4.41
C GLU A 195 0.41 -12.35 -5.36
N ASN A 196 -0.29 -11.25 -5.08
CA ASN A 196 -0.18 -10.01 -5.85
C ASN A 196 1.20 -9.36 -5.71
N LYS A 197 1.81 -9.39 -4.51
CA LYS A 197 3.20 -8.95 -4.32
C LYS A 197 4.15 -9.72 -5.24
N LYS A 198 4.06 -11.06 -5.24
CA LYS A 198 4.88 -11.95 -6.10
C LYS A 198 4.66 -11.66 -7.59
N ALA A 199 3.40 -11.57 -8.01
CA ALA A 199 3.04 -11.25 -9.39
C ALA A 199 3.61 -9.89 -9.84
N PHE A 200 3.54 -8.89 -8.97
CA PHE A 200 4.09 -7.57 -9.24
C PHE A 200 5.61 -7.59 -9.35
N PHE A 201 6.32 -8.30 -8.45
CA PHE A 201 7.78 -8.45 -8.54
C PHE A 201 8.23 -9.12 -9.84
N LEU A 202 7.54 -10.16 -10.29
CA LEU A 202 7.83 -10.83 -11.56
C LEU A 202 7.51 -9.94 -12.77
N MET A 203 6.47 -9.13 -12.69
CA MET A 203 6.13 -8.17 -13.74
C MET A 203 7.22 -7.12 -13.91
N ILE A 204 7.72 -6.53 -12.82
CA ILE A 204 8.74 -5.49 -12.88
C ILE A 204 10.15 -6.03 -13.17
N SER A 205 10.42 -7.31 -12.87
CA SER A 205 11.70 -7.94 -13.21
C SER A 205 11.83 -8.28 -14.70
N GLY A 206 10.72 -8.26 -15.45
CA GLY A 206 10.71 -8.62 -16.86
C GLY A 206 10.73 -10.14 -17.10
N ASP A 207 10.64 -10.94 -16.04
CA ASP A 207 10.61 -12.40 -16.12
C ASP A 207 9.23 -12.95 -16.52
N LEU A 208 8.21 -12.08 -16.66
CA LEU A 208 6.89 -12.43 -17.17
C LEU A 208 6.60 -11.77 -18.54
N LYS A 209 6.58 -12.58 -19.61
CA LYS A 209 5.71 -12.34 -20.77
C LYS A 209 4.27 -12.67 -20.35
N TYR A 210 3.56 -11.78 -19.67
CA TYR A 210 2.13 -11.95 -19.42
C TYR A 210 1.33 -10.87 -20.13
N THR A 211 0.55 -11.32 -21.12
CA THR A 211 -0.64 -10.61 -21.58
C THR A 211 -1.71 -10.77 -20.50
N LEU A 212 -2.07 -9.67 -19.84
CA LEU A 212 -3.37 -9.59 -19.20
C LEU A 212 -4.43 -9.70 -20.31
N SER A 213 -5.08 -10.85 -20.44
CA SER A 213 -6.32 -10.92 -21.21
C SER A 213 -7.40 -10.16 -20.44
N PRO A 214 -8.21 -9.32 -21.11
CA PRO A 214 -9.31 -8.63 -20.48
C PRO A 214 -10.45 -9.62 -20.26
N SER A 215 -10.51 -10.24 -19.08
CA SER A 215 -11.71 -10.95 -18.65
C SER A 215 -12.14 -10.38 -17.31
N GLY A 216 -13.36 -9.85 -17.29
CA GLY A 216 -14.01 -9.19 -16.16
C GLY A 216 -14.18 -10.08 -14.92
N PRO A 217 -14.91 -9.56 -13.91
CA PRO A 217 -14.86 -10.04 -12.55
C PRO A 217 -15.74 -11.28 -12.39
N SER A 218 -15.24 -12.47 -12.74
CA SER A 218 -15.78 -13.80 -12.38
C SER A 218 -15.17 -14.92 -13.23
N ALA A 219 -13.88 -15.16 -13.12
CA ALA A 219 -13.31 -16.43 -13.59
C ALA A 219 -12.16 -16.88 -12.68
N PRO A 220 -12.12 -18.15 -12.25
CA PRO A 220 -11.05 -18.66 -11.42
C PRO A 220 -9.74 -18.66 -12.21
N VAL A 221 -8.66 -18.27 -11.54
CA VAL A 221 -7.29 -18.27 -12.07
C VAL A 221 -6.93 -19.69 -12.51
N ARG A 222 -6.83 -19.93 -13.83
CA ARG A 222 -6.27 -21.18 -14.35
C ARG A 222 -4.74 -21.08 -14.35
N PHE A 223 -4.11 -21.98 -13.60
CA PHE A 223 -2.68 -22.24 -13.67
C PHE A 223 -2.43 -23.34 -14.70
N ASP A 224 -1.99 -22.98 -15.90
CA ASP A 224 -1.49 -23.98 -16.84
C ASP A 224 -0.01 -24.25 -16.53
N ALA A 225 0.27 -25.52 -16.22
CA ALA A 225 1.62 -26.04 -16.01
C ALA A 225 2.46 -25.94 -17.30
N PRO A 226 3.79 -25.81 -17.20
CA PRO A 226 4.65 -25.67 -18.37
C PRO A 226 4.56 -26.91 -19.26
N VAL A 227 4.26 -26.69 -20.53
CA VAL A 227 4.34 -27.71 -21.58
C VAL A 227 5.78 -28.20 -21.64
N ARG A 228 6.01 -29.45 -21.22
CA ARG A 228 7.25 -30.16 -21.52
C ARG A 228 7.28 -30.40 -23.03
N LYS A 229 8.40 -30.02 -23.65
CA LYS A 229 8.71 -30.31 -25.06
C LYS A 229 8.62 -31.79 -25.36
#